data_AF-A0A940LF95-F1
#
_entry.id   AF-A0A940LF95-F1
#
_cell.length_a   1.000
_cell.length_b   1.000
_cell.length_c   1.000
_cell.angle_alpha   90.00
_cell.angle_beta   90.00
_cell.angle_gamma   90.00
#
_symmetry.space_group_name_H-M   'P 1'
#
loop_
_entity.id
_entity.type
_entity.pdbx_description
1 polymer ?
#
loop_
_entity_poly.entity_id
_entity_poly.type
_entity_poly.pdbx_seq_one_letter_code
_entity_poly.pdbx_strand_id
1 'polypeptide(L)'
;VLLYNLSNFYHRICTLRFSNYQTNQKVYRFDGKTLYELTVPKPPKLNNPFDVYSIYKDRKGNIWFGTNPVGVCRYDGKSFEWITEEDVTEFRNEGANGVRSITEDKNGDFWFNTENRYSVYDSTTLKSKRFYTRHESIGSLDGKNTRGLNEYLSTVRDNENNLWFVTYRDGVWKYDGTKVTHYQIQADSKDITLFSIYKDNNGDLWLGTHENGAYKFNGKTFEKFKP
;
A
#
# COMPACT_ATOMS: atom_id res chain seq x y z
N VAL A 1 -2.30 17.19 17.03
CA VAL A 1 -3.65 16.76 16.62
C VAL A 1 -3.61 16.66 15.10
N LEU A 2 -3.69 15.54 14.40
CA LEU A 2 -3.85 14.10 14.59
C LEU A 2 -2.97 13.49 13.48
N LEU A 3 -2.48 12.25 13.62
CA LEU A 3 -2.48 11.25 12.54
C LEU A 3 -1.81 9.95 13.00
N TYR A 4 -2.66 8.96 13.20
CA TYR A 4 -2.37 7.56 13.37
C TYR A 4 -1.87 6.97 12.04
N ASN A 5 -0.66 6.41 12.03
CA ASN A 5 -0.33 5.21 11.26
C ASN A 5 0.97 4.61 11.82
N LEU A 6 0.82 3.88 12.93
CA LEU A 6 1.89 3.06 13.51
C LEU A 6 1.56 1.60 13.17
N SER A 7 1.89 1.18 11.96
CA SER A 7 1.94 -0.24 11.60
C SER A 7 3.18 -0.47 10.74
N ASN A 8 4.35 -0.49 11.39
CA ASN A 8 5.58 -1.12 10.89
C ASN A 8 6.66 -1.05 11.97
N PHE A 9 6.53 -1.83 13.04
CA PHE A 9 7.63 -2.07 13.97
C PHE A 9 7.61 -3.52 14.39
N TYR A 10 8.47 -4.34 13.77
CA TYR A 10 9.41 -5.25 14.42
C TYR A 10 10.04 -6.20 13.38
N HIS A 11 10.94 -5.65 12.54
CA HIS A 11 12.11 -6.36 11.99
C HIS A 11 13.09 -5.32 11.41
N ARG A 12 14.09 -4.90 12.21
CA ARG A 12 15.28 -4.10 11.85
C ARG A 12 15.19 -3.20 10.60
N ILE A 13 14.16 -2.37 10.50
CA ILE A 13 14.09 -1.24 9.56
C ILE A 13 13.48 -0.06 10.31
N CYS A 14 14.38 0.87 10.66
CA CYS A 14 14.25 2.32 10.61
C CYS A 14 12.83 2.91 10.63
N THR A 15 12.50 3.65 11.69
CA THR A 15 11.33 4.54 11.73
C THR A 15 11.41 5.55 10.60
N LEU A 16 10.49 5.46 9.64
CA LEU A 16 10.32 6.47 8.59
C LEU A 16 9.11 7.34 8.96
N ARG A 17 9.36 8.62 9.24
CA ARG A 17 8.32 9.61 9.56
C ARG A 17 7.98 10.46 8.33
N PHE A 18 6.70 10.81 8.21
CA PHE A 18 6.16 11.68 7.16
C PHE A 18 6.08 13.13 7.64
N SER A 19 6.16 14.07 6.71
CA SER A 19 5.93 15.49 6.96
C SER A 19 4.95 16.03 5.91
N ASN A 20 3.94 16.78 6.35
CA ASN A 20 2.70 17.14 5.65
C ASN A 20 2.76 18.59 5.09
N TYR A 21 2.10 18.86 3.95
CA TYR A 21 1.71 20.11 3.24
C TYR A 21 2.61 21.37 3.22
N GLN A 22 3.70 21.46 3.97
CA GLN A 22 4.61 22.62 3.96
C GLN A 22 6.09 22.24 4.13
N THR A 23 6.43 20.94 4.16
CA THR A 23 7.79 20.49 4.47
C THR A 23 8.36 19.53 3.41
N ASN A 24 8.92 20.11 2.35
CA ASN A 24 10.10 19.63 1.61
C ASN A 24 10.22 18.19 1.08
N GLN A 25 9.16 17.40 0.93
CA GLN A 25 9.25 16.06 0.28
C GLN A 25 10.31 15.14 0.94
N LYS A 26 10.40 15.24 2.27
CA LYS A 26 11.43 14.58 3.07
C LYS A 26 10.95 13.25 3.62
N VAL A 27 11.82 12.27 3.54
CA VAL A 27 11.68 10.95 4.14
C VAL A 27 12.88 10.74 5.06
N TYR A 28 12.67 10.14 6.24
CA TYR A 28 13.76 9.99 7.21
C TYR A 28 14.07 8.53 7.51
N ARG A 29 15.31 8.09 7.37
CA ARG A 29 15.75 6.73 7.74
C ARG A 29 16.50 6.78 9.08
N PHE A 30 16.15 5.94 10.05
CA PHE A 30 16.87 5.84 11.32
C PHE A 30 17.63 4.52 11.50
N ASP A 31 18.96 4.51 11.54
CA ASP A 31 19.74 3.26 11.64
C ASP A 31 19.87 2.67 13.06
N GLY A 32 19.20 3.25 14.05
CA GLY A 32 19.35 2.94 15.47
C GLY A 32 20.26 3.92 16.22
N LYS A 33 21.02 4.75 15.51
CA LYS A 33 21.90 5.78 16.07
C LYS A 33 21.66 7.15 15.44
N THR A 34 21.54 7.22 14.12
CA THR A 34 21.47 8.45 13.34
C THR A 34 20.21 8.48 12.49
N LEU A 35 19.54 9.64 12.48
CA LEU A 35 18.44 9.94 11.57
C LEU A 35 19.00 10.57 10.30
N TYR A 36 18.83 9.90 9.16
CA TYR A 36 19.22 10.36 7.85
C TYR A 36 18.01 10.95 7.15
N GLU A 37 18.17 12.13 6.57
CA GLU A 37 17.18 12.73 5.69
C GLU A 37 17.42 12.27 4.25
N LEU A 38 16.34 11.89 3.57
CA LEU A 38 16.31 11.54 2.16
C LEU A 38 15.25 12.41 1.47
N THR A 39 15.66 13.09 0.41
CA THR A 39 14.73 13.84 -0.43
C THR A 39 14.30 12.96 -1.61
N VAL A 40 13.00 12.73 -1.74
CA VAL A 40 12.46 12.02 -2.91
C VAL A 40 12.38 13.03 -4.07
N PRO A 41 13.07 12.78 -5.20
CA PRO A 41 13.09 13.73 -6.31
C PRO A 41 11.73 13.80 -6.98
N LYS A 42 11.33 14.98 -7.46
CA LYS A 42 10.09 15.13 -8.25
C LYS A 42 10.15 14.30 -9.55
N PRO A 43 9.02 13.73 -10.00
CA PRO A 43 8.97 13.07 -11.30
C PRO A 43 9.22 14.07 -12.44
N PRO A 44 9.83 13.63 -13.56
CA PRO A 44 9.99 14.48 -14.73
C PRO A 44 8.63 15.00 -15.21
N LYS A 45 8.53 16.30 -15.52
CA LYS A 45 7.33 16.98 -16.07
C LYS A 45 6.15 17.14 -15.10
N LEU A 46 6.29 16.80 -13.82
CA LEU A 46 5.28 17.04 -12.78
C LEU A 46 5.85 17.94 -11.68
N ASN A 47 5.37 19.19 -11.64
CA ASN A 47 5.88 20.19 -10.70
C ASN A 47 5.11 20.25 -9.37
N ASN A 48 3.96 19.55 -9.30
CA ASN A 48 3.07 19.58 -8.14
C ASN A 48 3.79 19.05 -6.88
N PRO A 49 3.54 19.65 -5.70
CA PRO A 49 3.95 19.05 -4.44
C PRO A 49 3.26 17.69 -4.28
N PHE A 50 3.89 16.79 -3.52
CA PHE A 50 3.32 15.50 -3.20
C PHE A 50 3.68 15.11 -1.77
N ASP A 51 2.80 14.31 -1.16
CA ASP A 51 3.04 13.65 0.11
C ASP A 51 3.36 12.18 -0.11
N VAL A 52 4.18 11.60 0.77
CA VAL A 52 4.40 10.16 0.81
C VAL A 52 3.39 9.56 1.79
N TYR A 53 2.59 8.60 1.33
CA TYR A 53 1.54 7.95 2.11
C TYR A 53 1.92 6.54 2.55
N SER A 54 2.78 5.87 1.80
CA SER A 54 3.20 4.50 2.12
C SER A 54 4.66 4.26 1.77
N ILE A 55 5.27 3.33 2.51
CA ILE A 55 6.63 2.88 2.24
C ILE A 55 6.65 1.36 2.29
N TYR A 56 7.27 0.74 1.30
CA TYR A 56 7.38 -0.71 1.19
C TYR A 56 8.80 -1.11 0.82
N LYS A 57 9.34 -2.16 1.46
CA LYS A 57 10.59 -2.77 1.04
C LYS A 57 10.29 -4.05 0.28
N ASP A 58 10.71 -4.12 -0.97
CA ASP A 58 10.54 -5.33 -1.78
C ASP A 58 11.54 -6.44 -1.44
N ARG A 59 11.33 -7.63 -1.99
CA ARG A 59 12.21 -8.79 -1.77
C ARG A 59 13.64 -8.59 -2.27
N LYS A 60 13.86 -7.70 -3.24
CA LYS A 60 15.19 -7.35 -3.77
C LYS A 60 15.88 -6.30 -2.90
N GLY A 61 15.17 -5.73 -1.94
CA GLY A 61 15.67 -4.74 -1.00
C GLY A 61 15.48 -3.30 -1.44
N ASN A 62 14.80 -3.05 -2.57
CA ASN A 62 14.47 -1.69 -3.00
C ASN A 62 13.38 -1.12 -2.08
N ILE A 63 13.38 0.20 -1.95
CA ILE A 63 12.39 0.94 -1.18
C ILE A 63 11.43 1.61 -2.14
N TRP A 64 10.15 1.44 -1.88
CA TRP A 64 9.05 1.99 -2.67
C TRP A 64 8.31 3.03 -1.84
N PHE A 65 8.00 4.16 -2.46
CA PHE A 65 7.26 5.27 -1.88
C PHE A 65 5.94 5.45 -2.64
N GLY A 66 4.82 5.13 -2.01
CA GLY A 66 3.51 5.46 -2.54
C GLY A 66 3.16 6.89 -2.16
N THR A 67 2.69 7.67 -3.14
CA THR A 67 2.53 9.12 -2.97
C THR A 67 1.14 9.59 -3.39
N ASN A 68 0.82 10.82 -3.02
CA ASN A 68 -0.35 11.54 -3.49
C ASN A 68 0.05 12.92 -4.03
N PRO A 69 -0.30 13.29 -5.28
CA PRO A 69 -0.99 12.49 -6.30
C PRO A 69 -0.04 11.73 -7.24
N VAL A 70 1.28 11.94 -7.13
CA VAL A 70 2.20 11.73 -8.26
C VAL A 70 2.51 10.27 -8.66
N GLY A 71 2.00 9.28 -7.92
CA GLY A 71 2.16 7.85 -8.22
C GLY A 71 3.08 7.12 -7.24
N VAL A 72 3.99 6.28 -7.75
CA VAL A 72 4.93 5.48 -6.94
C VAL A 72 6.36 5.72 -7.37
N CYS A 73 7.27 5.90 -6.41
CA CYS A 73 8.71 6.02 -6.65
C CYS A 73 9.46 4.82 -6.08
N ARG A 74 10.29 4.17 -6.89
CA ARG A 74 11.25 3.14 -6.46
C ARG A 74 12.62 3.78 -6.21
N TYR A 75 13.27 3.37 -5.14
CA TYR A 75 14.67 3.65 -4.82
C TYR A 75 15.44 2.34 -4.67
N ASP A 76 16.40 2.11 -5.55
CA ASP A 76 17.23 0.89 -5.59
C ASP A 76 18.50 0.97 -4.72
N GLY A 77 18.68 2.08 -3.99
CA GLY A 77 19.90 2.38 -3.24
C GLY A 77 20.90 3.27 -3.98
N LYS A 78 20.65 3.57 -5.26
CA LYS A 78 21.50 4.42 -6.14
C LYS A 78 20.69 5.48 -6.89
N SER A 79 19.51 5.11 -7.39
CA SER A 79 18.69 5.91 -8.30
C SER A 79 17.21 5.84 -7.94
N PHE A 80 16.45 6.83 -8.40
CA PHE A 80 15.00 6.92 -8.20
C PHE A 80 14.29 6.78 -9.54
N GLU A 81 13.24 5.98 -9.56
CA GLU A 81 12.45 5.70 -10.76
C GLU A 81 10.96 5.82 -10.47
N TRP A 82 10.22 6.43 -11.39
CA TRP A 82 8.82 6.76 -11.17
C TRP A 82 7.89 5.94 -12.05
N ILE A 83 6.84 5.41 -11.41
CA ILE A 83 5.58 5.01 -12.06
C ILE A 83 4.60 6.14 -11.74
N THR A 84 4.37 7.02 -12.69
CA THR A 84 3.62 8.28 -12.46
C THR A 84 2.12 8.03 -12.33
N GLU A 85 1.40 9.02 -11.78
CA GLU A 85 -0.07 9.05 -11.66
C GLU A 85 -0.80 8.54 -12.93
N GLU A 86 -0.38 8.99 -14.11
CA GLU A 86 -0.93 8.55 -15.41
C GLU A 86 -0.95 7.02 -15.61
N ASP A 87 -0.01 6.31 -15.01
CA ASP A 87 0.10 4.85 -15.12
C ASP A 87 -0.41 4.11 -13.87
N VAL A 88 -0.66 4.80 -12.76
CA VAL A 88 -1.09 4.24 -11.47
C VAL A 88 -2.58 4.48 -11.17
N THR A 89 -3.15 5.59 -11.62
CA THR A 89 -4.53 5.97 -11.32
C THR A 89 -5.25 6.35 -12.61
N GLU A 90 -6.41 5.75 -12.88
CA GLU A 90 -7.20 6.04 -14.07
C GLU A 90 -8.05 7.32 -13.93
N PHE A 91 -8.36 7.75 -12.70
CA PHE A 91 -9.14 8.96 -12.42
C PHE A 91 -8.25 10.20 -12.32
N ARG A 92 -7.93 10.76 -13.48
CA ARG A 92 -7.34 12.11 -13.55
C ARG A 92 -8.38 13.13 -13.11
N ASN A 93 -8.04 13.98 -12.13
CA ASN A 93 -8.81 15.16 -11.71
C ASN A 93 -10.06 14.94 -10.83
N GLU A 94 -10.38 13.73 -10.38
CA GLU A 94 -11.45 13.51 -9.37
C GLU A 94 -10.92 13.43 -7.93
N GLY A 95 -9.62 13.71 -7.73
CA GLY A 95 -8.95 13.60 -6.45
C GLY A 95 -8.55 12.15 -6.16
N ALA A 96 -7.51 11.67 -6.84
CA ALA A 96 -6.93 10.37 -6.52
C ALA A 96 -6.53 10.33 -5.04
N ASN A 97 -6.88 9.27 -4.31
CA ASN A 97 -6.51 9.14 -2.88
C ASN A 97 -5.04 8.74 -2.66
N GLY A 98 -4.23 8.78 -3.72
CA GLY A 98 -2.82 8.40 -3.73
C GLY A 98 -2.58 6.91 -3.50
N VAL A 99 -1.33 6.50 -3.58
CA VAL A 99 -0.95 5.10 -3.31
C VAL A 99 -0.74 4.91 -1.81
N ARG A 100 -1.80 4.45 -1.15
CA ARG A 100 -1.85 4.26 0.31
C ARG A 100 -1.24 2.96 0.80
N SER A 101 -1.06 1.99 -0.08
CA SER A 101 -0.43 0.74 0.27
C SER A 101 0.20 0.08 -0.95
N ILE A 102 1.23 -0.72 -0.69
CA ILE A 102 2.03 -1.41 -1.71
C ILE A 102 2.28 -2.82 -1.19
N THR A 103 1.99 -3.82 -2.02
CA THR A 103 2.33 -5.23 -1.74
C THR A 103 2.94 -5.90 -2.95
N GLU A 104 3.99 -6.69 -2.74
CA GLU A 104 4.55 -7.60 -3.74
C GLU A 104 3.95 -9.02 -3.56
N ASP A 105 3.29 -9.52 -4.60
CA ASP A 105 2.69 -10.86 -4.61
C ASP A 105 3.72 -11.97 -4.80
N LYS A 106 3.30 -13.24 -4.70
CA LYS A 106 4.23 -14.38 -4.80
C LYS A 106 5.04 -14.42 -6.11
N ASN A 107 4.49 -13.91 -7.21
CA ASN A 107 5.12 -13.92 -8.52
C ASN A 107 6.11 -12.74 -8.69
N GLY A 108 6.11 -11.79 -7.76
CA GLY A 108 6.93 -10.58 -7.83
C GLY A 108 6.23 -9.41 -8.52
N ASP A 109 4.93 -9.52 -8.79
CA ASP A 109 4.14 -8.40 -9.28
C ASP A 109 3.74 -7.49 -8.11
N PHE A 110 3.74 -6.19 -8.36
CA PHE A 110 3.38 -5.18 -7.39
C PHE A 110 1.92 -4.77 -7.54
N TRP A 111 1.29 -4.52 -6.39
CA TRP A 111 -0.10 -4.12 -6.26
C TRP A 111 -0.14 -2.73 -5.62
N PHE A 112 -0.61 -1.76 -6.39
CA PHE A 112 -0.78 -0.35 -5.96
C PHE A 112 -2.25 0.10 -6.00
N ASN A 113 -3.07 -0.57 -6.82
CA ASN A 113 -4.51 -0.41 -6.96
C ASN A 113 -5.14 -1.79 -7.27
N THR A 114 -6.43 -1.85 -7.53
CA THR A 114 -7.14 -3.11 -7.84
C THR A 114 -7.34 -3.36 -9.34
N GLU A 115 -7.11 -2.35 -10.18
CA GLU A 115 -7.31 -2.43 -11.64
C GLU A 115 -6.12 -3.08 -12.33
N ASN A 116 -4.90 -2.76 -11.89
CA ASN A 116 -3.65 -3.20 -12.48
C ASN A 116 -2.69 -3.77 -11.43
N ARG A 117 -1.93 -4.78 -11.83
CA ARG A 117 -0.71 -5.22 -11.16
C ARG A 117 0.49 -4.99 -12.07
N TYR A 118 1.67 -4.85 -11.48
CA TYR A 118 2.83 -4.31 -12.17
C TYR A 118 4.01 -5.27 -12.05
N SER A 119 4.43 -5.87 -13.18
CA SER A 119 5.71 -6.56 -13.25
C SER A 119 6.81 -5.52 -13.39
N VAL A 120 7.75 -5.47 -12.45
CA VAL A 120 8.79 -4.44 -12.39
C VAL A 120 10.17 -5.05 -12.66
N TYR A 121 10.89 -4.46 -13.60
CA TYR A 121 12.18 -4.92 -14.09
C TYR A 121 13.32 -3.99 -13.62
N ASP A 122 14.56 -4.49 -13.71
CA ASP A 122 15.75 -3.68 -13.48
C ASP A 122 16.04 -2.83 -14.72
N SER A 123 16.03 -1.50 -14.59
CA SER A 123 16.22 -0.60 -15.72
C SER A 123 17.60 -0.68 -16.35
N THR A 124 18.61 -1.15 -15.62
CA THR A 124 19.97 -1.34 -16.16
C THR A 124 20.02 -2.42 -17.25
N THR A 125 19.01 -3.29 -17.30
CA THR A 125 18.92 -4.41 -18.24
C THR A 125 18.03 -4.12 -19.46
N LEU A 126 17.37 -2.96 -19.52
CA LEU A 126 16.34 -2.69 -20.51
C LEU A 126 16.81 -1.83 -21.68
N LYS A 127 16.31 -2.16 -22.88
CA LYS A 127 16.32 -1.27 -24.06
C LYS A 127 15.11 -0.32 -24.10
N SER A 128 14.18 -0.45 -23.15
CA SER A 128 12.92 0.30 -23.07
C SER A 128 13.01 1.47 -22.09
N LYS A 129 12.24 2.54 -22.35
CA LYS A 129 12.09 3.69 -21.43
C LYS A 129 11.25 3.38 -20.19
N ARG A 130 10.46 2.31 -20.21
CA ARG A 130 9.61 1.87 -19.08
C ARG A 130 10.22 0.64 -18.43
N PHE A 131 10.35 0.69 -17.11
CA PHE A 131 10.88 -0.40 -16.28
C PHE A 131 9.79 -1.29 -15.68
N TYR A 132 8.56 -1.22 -16.21
CA TYR A 132 7.43 -2.03 -15.77
C TYR A 132 6.47 -2.35 -16.92
N THR A 133 5.68 -3.40 -16.73
CA THR A 133 4.52 -3.76 -17.54
C THR A 133 3.28 -3.79 -16.65
N ARG A 134 2.15 -3.29 -17.17
CA ARG A 134 0.84 -3.40 -16.50
C ARG A 134 0.11 -4.66 -16.96
N HIS A 135 -0.50 -5.34 -16.00
CA HIS A 135 -1.38 -6.47 -16.23
C HIS A 135 -2.71 -6.19 -15.54
N GLU A 136 -3.82 -6.61 -16.16
CA GLU A 136 -5.13 -6.57 -15.53
C GLU A 136 -5.09 -7.32 -14.21
N SER A 137 -5.56 -6.67 -13.14
CA SER A 137 -5.62 -7.22 -11.79
C SER A 137 -7.02 -7.78 -11.51
N ILE A 138 -7.49 -7.75 -10.27
CA ILE A 138 -8.80 -8.27 -9.87
C ILE A 138 -9.97 -7.36 -10.27
N GLY A 139 -9.70 -6.16 -10.78
CA GLY A 139 -10.71 -5.17 -11.12
C GLY A 139 -11.39 -4.65 -9.86
N SER A 140 -12.72 -4.56 -9.90
CA SER A 140 -13.51 -4.19 -8.73
C SER A 140 -13.56 -5.30 -7.69
N LEU A 141 -13.42 -4.94 -6.41
CA LEU A 141 -13.34 -5.90 -5.31
C LEU A 141 -14.60 -6.77 -5.18
N ASP A 142 -15.77 -6.22 -5.54
CA ASP A 142 -17.03 -6.96 -5.55
C ASP A 142 -17.17 -7.96 -6.72
N GLY A 143 -16.15 -8.05 -7.59
CA GLY A 143 -16.14 -8.88 -8.79
C GLY A 143 -17.15 -8.45 -9.85
N LYS A 144 -17.91 -7.38 -9.61
CA LYS A 144 -18.79 -6.77 -10.59
C LYS A 144 -17.92 -5.80 -11.34
N ASN A 145 -17.81 -5.95 -12.67
CA ASN A 145 -17.01 -5.08 -13.53
C ASN A 145 -17.63 -3.67 -13.67
N THR A 146 -18.09 -3.11 -12.55
CA THR A 146 -18.56 -1.75 -12.39
C THR A 146 -17.32 -0.90 -12.15
N ARG A 147 -17.22 0.25 -12.83
CA ARG A 147 -16.12 1.21 -12.68
C ARG A 147 -16.18 1.98 -11.36
N GLY A 148 -16.55 1.30 -10.27
CA GLY A 148 -16.60 1.86 -8.93
C GLY A 148 -15.21 1.82 -8.32
N LEU A 149 -14.74 2.97 -7.82
CA LEU A 149 -13.49 3.12 -7.09
C LEU A 149 -13.44 2.13 -5.91
N ASN A 150 -12.68 1.05 -6.07
CA ASN A 150 -12.39 0.11 -5.00
C ASN A 150 -10.99 0.37 -4.47
N GLU A 151 -10.78 1.58 -3.96
CA GLU A 151 -9.53 1.94 -3.32
C GLU A 151 -9.37 1.16 -2.00
N TYR A 152 -8.21 0.53 -1.84
CA TYR A 152 -7.82 -0.03 -0.54
C TYR A 152 -6.88 0.92 0.18
N LEU A 153 -7.04 0.97 1.50
CA LEU A 153 -6.19 1.75 2.38
C LEU A 153 -4.94 0.99 2.80
N SER A 154 -5.04 -0.34 2.85
CA SER A 154 -3.98 -1.21 3.32
C SER A 154 -4.09 -2.58 2.65
N THR A 155 -2.94 -3.16 2.31
CA THR A 155 -2.84 -4.52 1.80
C THR A 155 -1.72 -5.30 2.47
N VAL A 156 -1.89 -6.62 2.57
CA VAL A 156 -0.85 -7.54 3.04
C VAL A 156 -0.94 -8.88 2.31
N ARG A 157 0.19 -9.58 2.22
CA ARG A 157 0.28 -10.97 1.76
C ARG A 157 0.40 -11.91 2.96
N ASP A 158 -0.51 -12.89 3.06
CA ASP A 158 -0.45 -13.91 4.10
C ASP A 158 0.62 -14.99 3.83
N ASN A 159 0.69 -16.02 4.68
CA ASN A 159 1.68 -17.10 4.54
C ASN A 159 1.33 -18.10 3.43
N GLU A 160 0.08 -18.13 2.99
CA GLU A 160 -0.40 -18.95 1.88
C GLU A 160 -0.27 -18.22 0.53
N ASN A 161 0.20 -16.96 0.56
CA ASN A 161 0.30 -16.04 -0.56
C ASN A 161 -1.03 -15.44 -1.04
N ASN A 162 -2.08 -15.53 -0.23
CA ASN A 162 -3.29 -14.76 -0.51
C ASN A 162 -3.02 -13.27 -0.24
N LEU A 163 -3.65 -12.42 -1.04
CA LEU A 163 -3.62 -10.98 -0.84
C LEU A 163 -4.87 -10.55 -0.09
N TRP A 164 -4.68 -9.70 0.90
CA TRP A 164 -5.75 -9.13 1.69
C TRP A 164 -5.78 -7.62 1.48
N PHE A 165 -6.97 -7.07 1.31
CA PHE A 165 -7.21 -5.65 1.03
C PHE A 165 -8.22 -5.11 2.03
N VAL A 166 -7.88 -4.01 2.68
CA VAL A 166 -8.78 -3.28 3.58
C VAL A 166 -9.34 -2.09 2.84
N THR A 167 -10.66 -1.99 2.77
CA THR A 167 -11.36 -0.81 2.25
C THR A 167 -11.84 0.06 3.41
N TYR A 168 -12.15 1.33 3.13
CA TYR A 168 -12.50 2.28 4.19
C TYR A 168 -13.82 1.94 4.91
N ARG A 169 -14.82 1.42 4.18
CA ARG A 169 -16.18 1.17 4.73
C ARG A 169 -16.78 -0.18 4.35
N ASP A 170 -16.08 -0.96 3.56
CA ASP A 170 -16.60 -2.19 2.98
C ASP A 170 -15.77 -3.41 3.41
N GLY A 171 -15.26 -3.37 4.65
CA GLY A 171 -14.59 -4.49 5.28
C GLY A 171 -13.26 -4.90 4.64
N VAL A 172 -13.02 -6.21 4.63
CA VAL A 172 -11.78 -6.82 4.14
C VAL A 172 -12.09 -7.75 2.97
N TRP A 173 -11.24 -7.72 1.96
CA TRP A 173 -11.32 -8.55 0.78
C TRP A 173 -10.08 -9.44 0.69
N LYS A 174 -10.28 -10.74 0.44
CA LYS A 174 -9.20 -11.72 0.24
C LYS A 174 -9.20 -12.17 -1.22
N TYR A 175 -8.04 -12.15 -1.86
CA TYR A 175 -7.80 -12.78 -3.16
C TYR A 175 -6.85 -13.96 -3.00
N ASP A 176 -7.30 -15.15 -3.36
CA ASP A 176 -6.51 -16.40 -3.25
C ASP A 176 -5.70 -16.75 -4.52
N GLY A 177 -5.71 -15.86 -5.52
CA GLY A 177 -5.15 -16.12 -6.84
C GLY A 177 -6.20 -16.58 -7.86
N THR A 178 -7.40 -16.92 -7.44
CA THR A 178 -8.51 -17.35 -8.30
C THR A 178 -9.82 -16.65 -7.98
N LYS A 179 -10.13 -16.49 -6.70
CA LYS A 179 -11.39 -15.97 -6.19
C LYS A 179 -11.16 -14.80 -5.23
N VAL A 180 -12.09 -13.85 -5.28
CA VAL A 180 -12.21 -12.79 -4.30
C VAL A 180 -13.30 -13.16 -3.27
N THR A 181 -12.98 -13.03 -1.98
CA THR A 181 -13.89 -13.31 -0.85
C THR A 181 -14.01 -12.09 0.03
N HIS A 182 -15.25 -11.70 0.36
CA HIS A 182 -15.57 -10.57 1.23
C HIS A 182 -15.69 -10.99 2.69
N TYR A 183 -15.15 -10.18 3.58
CA TYR A 183 -15.29 -10.27 5.02
C TYR A 183 -15.83 -8.95 5.55
N GLN A 184 -17.14 -8.89 5.76
CA GLN A 184 -17.78 -7.73 6.34
C GLN A 184 -17.39 -7.59 7.82
N ILE A 185 -17.00 -6.38 8.21
CA ILE A 185 -16.56 -6.08 9.59
C ILE A 185 -17.51 -5.08 10.22
N GLN A 186 -18.26 -5.53 11.23
CA GLN A 186 -19.29 -4.73 11.89
C GLN A 186 -19.17 -4.75 13.42
N ALA A 187 -19.59 -3.65 14.03
CA ALA A 187 -19.89 -3.57 15.46
C ALA A 187 -21.30 -3.01 15.62
N ASP A 188 -22.11 -3.65 16.47
CA ASP A 188 -23.49 -3.24 16.74
C ASP A 188 -24.32 -3.02 15.45
N SER A 189 -24.15 -3.95 14.50
CA SER A 189 -24.78 -3.95 13.17
C SER A 189 -24.45 -2.75 12.28
N LYS A 190 -23.33 -2.06 12.55
CA LYS A 190 -22.81 -0.96 11.73
C LYS A 190 -21.44 -1.31 11.19
N ASP A 191 -21.20 -0.99 9.93
CA ASP A 191 -19.89 -1.15 9.31
C ASP A 191 -18.84 -0.31 10.04
N ILE A 192 -17.68 -0.92 10.27
CA ILE A 192 -16.57 -0.28 10.97
C ILE A 192 -15.61 0.33 9.95
N THR A 193 -15.14 1.53 10.25
CA THR A 193 -14.06 2.15 9.48
C THR A 193 -12.74 1.45 9.77
N LEU A 194 -12.18 0.82 8.73
CA LEU A 194 -10.90 0.13 8.79
C LEU A 194 -9.80 1.00 8.21
N PHE A 195 -8.57 0.86 8.74
CA PHE A 195 -7.42 1.65 8.29
C PHE A 195 -6.23 0.79 7.87
N SER A 196 -5.97 -0.29 8.60
CA SER A 196 -4.79 -1.11 8.38
C SER A 196 -5.10 -2.60 8.53
N ILE A 197 -4.40 -3.40 7.74
CA ILE A 197 -4.21 -4.82 8.00
C ILE A 197 -2.72 -5.08 8.23
N TYR A 198 -2.42 -5.91 9.20
CA TYR A 198 -1.08 -6.28 9.57
C TYR A 198 -0.97 -7.79 9.73
N LYS A 199 0.12 -8.36 9.22
CA LYS A 199 0.49 -9.75 9.48
C LYS A 199 1.62 -9.78 10.49
N ASP A 200 1.41 -10.41 11.62
CA ASP A 200 2.46 -10.55 12.62
C ASP A 200 3.46 -11.68 12.28
N ASN A 201 4.46 -11.85 13.15
CA ASN A 201 5.53 -12.83 12.94
C ASN A 201 5.06 -14.29 13.09
N ASN A 202 3.92 -14.53 13.72
CA ASN A 202 3.30 -15.86 13.77
C ASN A 202 2.42 -16.13 12.54
N GLY A 203 2.19 -15.12 11.70
CA GLY A 203 1.31 -15.20 10.54
C GLY A 203 -0.13 -14.80 10.82
N ASP A 204 -0.43 -14.34 12.04
CA ASP A 204 -1.78 -13.89 12.38
C ASP A 204 -2.08 -12.55 11.69
N LEU A 205 -3.32 -12.41 11.23
CA LEU A 205 -3.80 -11.18 10.61
C LEU A 205 -4.57 -10.33 11.62
N TRP A 206 -4.20 -9.05 11.69
CA TRP A 206 -4.73 -8.06 12.60
C TRP A 206 -5.29 -6.87 11.82
N LEU A 207 -6.46 -6.38 12.21
CA LEU A 207 -7.04 -5.15 11.67
C LEU A 207 -6.93 -4.02 12.68
N GLY A 208 -6.45 -2.87 12.21
CA GLY A 208 -6.58 -1.60 12.90
C GLY A 208 -7.82 -0.85 12.44
N THR A 209 -8.64 -0.41 13.40
CA THR A 209 -9.91 0.29 13.15
C THR A 209 -9.86 1.72 13.68
N HIS A 210 -10.74 2.58 13.15
CA HIS A 210 -11.04 3.85 13.81
C HIS A 210 -11.93 3.58 15.02
N GLU A 211 -11.44 3.88 16.22
CA GLU A 211 -12.24 3.96 17.45
C GLU A 211 -12.96 2.66 17.89
N ASN A 212 -12.72 1.51 17.23
CA ASN A 212 -13.36 0.24 17.57
C ASN A 212 -12.38 -0.84 18.06
N GLY A 213 -11.12 -0.48 18.34
CA GLY A 213 -10.09 -1.41 18.79
C GLY A 213 -9.46 -2.22 17.66
N ALA A 214 -8.91 -3.39 17.99
CA ALA A 214 -8.27 -4.28 17.03
C ALA A 214 -9.11 -5.54 16.78
N TYR A 215 -9.00 -6.12 15.59
CA TYR A 215 -9.63 -7.39 15.25
C TYR A 215 -8.57 -8.40 14.83
N LYS A 216 -8.74 -9.67 15.17
CA LYS A 216 -7.84 -10.76 14.78
C LYS A 216 -8.58 -11.77 13.90
N PHE A 217 -7.94 -12.25 12.84
CA PHE A 217 -8.47 -13.32 12.02
C PHE A 217 -8.32 -14.67 12.73
N ASN A 218 -9.42 -15.43 12.87
CA ASN A 218 -9.43 -16.75 13.51
C ASN A 218 -9.37 -17.93 12.52
N GLY A 219 -9.13 -17.65 11.23
CA GLY A 219 -9.18 -18.64 10.14
C GLY A 219 -10.50 -18.64 9.36
N LYS A 220 -11.57 -18.07 9.93
CA LYS A 220 -12.89 -17.97 9.28
C LYS A 220 -13.42 -16.55 9.22
N THR A 221 -13.27 -15.78 10.29
CA THR A 221 -13.76 -14.40 10.42
C THR A 221 -12.76 -13.54 11.20
N PHE A 222 -12.91 -12.23 11.12
CA PHE A 222 -12.22 -11.29 12.00
C PHE A 222 -13.07 -11.05 13.25
N GLU A 223 -12.50 -11.28 14.42
CA GLU A 223 -13.17 -11.09 15.71
C GLU A 223 -12.50 -9.97 16.50
N LYS A 224 -13.29 -9.19 17.24
CA LYS A 224 -12.77 -8.12 18.08
C LYS A 224 -11.84 -8.72 19.14
N PHE A 225 -10.59 -8.30 19.12
CA PHE A 225 -9.58 -8.79 20.05
C PHE A 225 -9.87 -8.26 21.45
N LYS A 226 -9.84 -9.17 22.43
CA LYS A 226 -9.91 -8.88 23.86
C LYS A 226 -8.64 -9.44 24.49
N PRO A 227 -7.82 -8.59 25.14
CA PRO A 227 -6.57 -9.02 25.77
C PRO A 227 -6.81 -9.91 27.00
#